data_AF-A0A941EHL0-F1
#
_entry.id   AF-A0A941EHL0-F1
#
_cell.length_a   1.000
_cell.length_b   1.000
_cell.length_c   1.000
_cell.angle_alpha   90.00
_cell.angle_beta   90.00
_cell.angle_gamma   90.00
#
_symmetry.space_group_name_H-M   'P 1'
#
loop_
_entity.id
_entity.type
_entity.pdbx_description
1 polymer ?
#
loop_
_entity_poly.entity_id
_entity_poly.type
_entity_poly.pdbx_seq_one_letter_code
_entity_poly.pdbx_strand_id
1 'polypeptide(L)'
;SHTVELNEELNYIEQYVAIQNIRFDDMIKLHIESSEEARHQTIGKMMLQPLIENAIKHGRDTESLDITIRLTLARQNLHVLVCDNGIGMSSSRLQYVRQSLNNDVFDTKHLGLNHLHNKAMIQYGSH
;
A
#
# COMPACT_ATOMS: atom_id res chain seq x y z
N SER A 1 4.01 13.71 15.84
CA SER A 1 2.74 13.36 15.19
C SER A 1 2.75 11.91 14.74
N HIS A 2 1.64 11.18 14.90
CA HIS A 2 1.41 9.83 14.36
C HIS A 2 0.93 9.83 12.90
N THR A 3 0.61 11.03 12.39
CA THR A 3 0.24 11.29 10.99
C THR A 3 1.30 12.11 10.27
N VAL A 4 1.23 12.08 8.94
CA VAL A 4 2.01 12.89 7.97
C VAL A 4 1.08 13.39 6.87
N GLU A 5 1.51 14.40 6.12
CA GLU A 5 0.84 14.72 4.86
C GLU A 5 1.03 13.57 3.88
N LEU A 6 0.02 13.32 3.06
CA LEU A 6 0.06 12.26 2.05
C LEU A 6 1.22 12.49 1.08
N ASN A 7 1.54 13.74 0.76
CA ASN A 7 2.71 14.08 -0.04
C ASN A 7 4.04 13.63 0.60
N GLU A 8 4.19 13.74 1.92
CA GLU A 8 5.38 13.24 2.61
C GLU A 8 5.46 11.70 2.52
N GLU A 9 4.34 11.02 2.74
CA GLU A 9 4.24 9.56 2.60
C GLU A 9 4.59 9.10 1.16
N LEU A 10 4.06 9.79 0.14
CA LEU A 10 4.36 9.51 -1.27
C LEU A 10 5.85 9.71 -1.60
N ASN A 11 6.46 10.79 -1.09
CA ASN A 11 7.89 11.03 -1.27
C ASN A 11 8.74 9.88 -0.66
N TYR A 12 8.34 9.34 0.50
CA TYR A 12 9.01 8.17 1.06
C TYR A 12 8.85 6.93 0.17
N ILE A 13 7.68 6.73 -0.43
CA ILE A 13 7.45 5.64 -1.38
C ILE A 13 8.32 5.80 -2.64
N GLU A 14 8.39 6.99 -3.22
CA GLU A 14 9.23 7.28 -4.38
C GLU A 14 10.71 6.97 -4.09
N GLN A 15 11.22 7.41 -2.94
CA GLN A 15 12.58 7.11 -2.50
C GLN A 15 12.80 5.61 -2.30
N TYR A 16 11.84 4.91 -1.69
CA TYR A 16 11.92 3.48 -1.49
C TYR A 16 11.97 2.72 -2.82
N VAL A 17 11.10 3.07 -3.78
CA VAL A 17 11.09 2.46 -5.11
C VAL A 17 12.40 2.71 -5.84
N ALA A 18 12.94 3.94 -5.78
CA ALA A 18 14.24 4.25 -6.37
C ALA A 18 15.37 3.36 -5.81
N ILE A 19 15.37 3.10 -4.50
CA ILE A 19 16.34 2.19 -3.87
C ILE A 19 16.11 0.74 -4.32
N GLN A 20 14.85 0.29 -4.43
CA GLN A 20 14.55 -1.07 -4.90
C GLN A 20 14.96 -1.26 -6.37
N ASN A 21 14.81 -0.23 -7.21
CA ASN A 21 15.17 -0.28 -8.62
C ASN A 21 16.65 -0.59 -8.88
N ILE A 22 17.57 -0.27 -7.94
CA ILE A 22 18.98 -0.70 -8.00
C ILE A 22 19.11 -2.24 -8.05
N ARG A 23 18.16 -2.97 -7.44
CA ARG A 23 18.14 -4.44 -7.39
C ARG A 23 17.24 -5.08 -8.45
N PHE A 24 16.42 -4.27 -9.11
CA PHE A 24 15.40 -4.69 -10.08
C PHE A 24 15.70 -4.11 -11.47
N ASP A 25 16.94 -3.68 -11.71
CA ASP A 25 17.41 -3.13 -12.99
C ASP A 25 16.47 -2.05 -13.57
N ASP A 26 16.00 -1.14 -12.70
CA ASP A 26 15.07 -0.06 -13.03
C ASP A 26 13.69 -0.50 -13.62
N MET A 27 13.30 -1.76 -13.40
CA MET A 27 12.07 -2.33 -13.97
C MET A 27 10.79 -2.02 -13.17
N ILE A 28 10.88 -1.40 -12.00
CA ILE A 28 9.73 -0.97 -11.19
C ILE A 28 9.31 0.44 -11.60
N LYS A 29 8.06 0.57 -12.05
CA LYS A 29 7.44 1.84 -12.43
C LYS A 29 6.38 2.21 -11.41
N LEU A 30 6.54 3.37 -10.80
CA LEU A 30 5.56 3.92 -9.85
C LEU A 30 4.74 5.01 -10.54
N HIS A 31 3.42 4.82 -10.56
CA HIS A 31 2.46 5.79 -11.07
C HIS A 31 1.64 6.34 -9.90
N ILE A 32 1.54 7.66 -9.78
CA ILE A 32 0.75 8.31 -8.73
C ILE A 32 -0.34 9.14 -9.41
N GLU A 33 -1.58 8.74 -9.19
CA GLU A 33 -2.78 9.42 -9.68
C GLU A 33 -3.48 10.10 -8.51
N SER A 34 -3.33 11.42 -8.39
CA SER A 34 -3.91 12.19 -7.28
C SER A 34 -4.36 13.57 -7.74
N SER A 35 -5.45 14.08 -7.16
CA SER A 35 -5.72 15.52 -7.18
C SER A 35 -4.82 16.24 -6.17
N GLU A 36 -4.64 17.55 -6.36
CA GLU A 36 -3.81 18.37 -5.47
C GLU A 36 -4.38 18.43 -4.04
N GLU A 37 -5.70 18.44 -3.91
CA GLU A 37 -6.41 18.47 -2.63
C GLU A 37 -6.18 17.18 -1.83
N ALA A 38 -6.08 16.04 -2.53
CA ALA A 38 -5.81 14.75 -1.91
C ALA A 38 -4.38 14.67 -1.35
N ARG A 39 -3.38 15.26 -2.04
CA ARG A 39 -1.97 15.25 -1.61
C ARG A 39 -1.73 15.97 -0.27
N HIS A 40 -2.57 16.95 0.06
CA HIS A 40 -2.50 17.72 1.29
C HIS A 40 -3.31 17.11 2.45
N GLN A 41 -4.01 16.00 2.23
CA GLN A 41 -4.65 15.28 3.33
C GLN A 41 -3.61 14.62 4.22
N THR A 42 -4.00 14.32 5.46
CA THR A 42 -3.12 13.60 6.38
C THR A 42 -3.47 12.11 6.43
N ILE A 43 -2.44 11.29 6.52
CA ILE A 43 -2.55 9.83 6.69
C ILE A 43 -1.66 9.38 7.85
N GLY A 44 -1.96 8.22 8.44
CA GLY A 44 -1.03 7.54 9.33
C GLY A 44 0.31 7.34 8.63
N LYS A 45 1.42 7.54 9.35
CA LYS A 45 2.76 7.30 8.83
C LYS A 45 2.92 5.87 8.35
N MET A 46 3.66 5.60 7.28
CA MET A 46 3.99 4.24 6.82
C MET A 46 2.76 3.36 6.57
N MET A 47 1.65 3.95 6.12
CA MET A 47 0.43 3.22 5.76
C MET A 47 0.53 2.64 4.35
N LEU A 48 1.24 3.31 3.43
CA LEU A 48 1.38 2.83 2.06
C LEU A 48 2.53 1.81 1.93
N GLN A 49 3.56 1.97 2.76
CA GLN A 49 4.76 1.13 2.73
C GLN A 49 4.50 -0.38 2.68
N PRO A 50 3.68 -0.99 3.56
CA PRO A 50 3.44 -2.44 3.51
C PRO A 50 2.74 -2.90 2.21
N LEU A 51 1.96 -2.04 1.55
CA LEU A 51 1.35 -2.36 0.25
C LEU A 51 2.39 -2.35 -0.86
N ILE A 52 3.30 -1.37 -0.85
CA ILE A 52 4.38 -1.25 -1.83
C ILE A 52 5.41 -2.37 -1.66
N GLU A 53 5.79 -2.69 -0.42
CA GLU A 53 6.65 -3.83 -0.11
C GLU A 53 6.04 -5.15 -0.60
N ASN A 54 4.72 -5.31 -0.43
CA ASN A 54 4.00 -6.49 -0.91
C ASN A 54 4.00 -6.59 -2.44
N ALA A 55 3.74 -5.48 -3.15
CA ALA A 55 3.80 -5.43 -4.61
C ALA A 55 5.20 -5.80 -5.14
N ILE A 56 6.26 -5.19 -4.60
CA ILE A 56 7.65 -5.45 -5.02
C ILE A 56 8.10 -6.87 -4.68
N LYS A 57 7.71 -7.40 -3.51
CA LYS A 57 8.04 -8.77 -3.11
C LYS A 57 7.46 -9.81 -4.05
N HIS A 58 6.23 -9.60 -4.52
CA HIS A 58 5.48 -10.56 -5.34
C HIS A 58 5.52 -10.27 -6.84
N GLY A 59 6.02 -9.10 -7.26
CA GLY A 59 6.18 -8.70 -8.65
C GLY A 59 7.51 -9.12 -9.31
N ARG A 60 8.39 -9.84 -8.59
CA ARG A 60 9.74 -10.22 -9.08
C ARG A 60 9.76 -11.05 -10.36
N ASP A 61 8.69 -11.79 -10.62
CA ASP A 61 8.59 -12.67 -11.79
C ASP A 61 7.99 -11.96 -13.01
N THR A 62 7.75 -10.65 -12.93
CA THR A 62 7.26 -9.83 -14.06
C THR A 62 8.42 -9.24 -14.85
N GLU A 63 8.23 -9.03 -16.16
CA GLU A 63 9.20 -8.31 -16.98
C GLU A 63 9.34 -6.86 -16.53
N SER A 64 8.23 -6.20 -16.19
CA SER A 64 8.21 -4.86 -15.59
C SER A 64 7.09 -4.81 -14.55
N LEU A 65 7.41 -4.29 -13.37
CA LEU A 65 6.46 -4.15 -12.27
C LEU A 65 5.88 -2.74 -12.28
N ASP A 66 4.63 -2.59 -12.70
CA ASP A 66 3.89 -1.34 -12.64
C ASP A 66 3.07 -1.31 -11.34
N ILE A 67 3.31 -0.29 -10.52
CA ILE A 67 2.57 -0.02 -9.28
C ILE A 67 1.85 1.31 -9.43
N THR A 68 0.54 1.32 -9.26
CA THR A 68 -0.28 2.54 -9.31
C THR A 68 -0.86 2.84 -7.94
N ILE A 69 -0.62 4.05 -7.45
CA ILE A 69 -1.27 4.62 -6.26
C ILE A 69 -2.30 5.64 -6.75
N ARG A 70 -3.58 5.37 -6.52
CA ARG A 70 -4.67 6.30 -6.82
C ARG A 70 -5.26 6.87 -5.53
N LEU A 71 -5.34 8.19 -5.47
CA LEU A 71 -5.83 8.95 -4.33
C LEU A 71 -7.05 9.76 -4.77
N THR A 72 -8.18 9.55 -4.09
CA THR A 72 -9.43 10.21 -4.45
C THR A 72 -10.14 10.70 -3.19
N LEU A 73 -10.53 11.97 -3.18
CA LEU A 73 -11.40 12.52 -2.14
C LEU A 73 -12.86 12.37 -2.54
N ALA A 74 -13.62 11.65 -1.73
CA ALA A 74 -15.06 11.48 -1.93
C ALA A 74 -15.81 11.61 -0.60
N ARG A 75 -16.78 12.52 -0.54
CA ARG A 75 -17.65 12.71 0.65
C ARG A 75 -16.86 12.80 1.98
N GLN A 76 -15.79 13.60 1.99
CA GLN A 76 -14.87 13.81 3.12
C GLN A 76 -13.96 12.63 3.48
N ASN A 77 -14.02 11.51 2.76
CA ASN A 77 -13.11 10.39 2.93
C ASN A 77 -12.01 10.41 1.87
N LEU A 78 -10.77 10.18 2.31
CA LEU A 78 -9.66 9.88 1.42
C LEU A 78 -9.72 8.38 1.07
N HIS A 79 -9.95 8.09 -0.21
CA HIS A 79 -9.81 6.76 -0.76
C HIS A 79 -8.40 6.58 -1.31
N VAL A 80 -7.70 5.57 -0.80
CA VAL A 80 -6.37 5.17 -1.28
C VAL A 80 -6.49 3.79 -1.92
N LEU A 81 -6.10 3.70 -3.18
CA LEU A 81 -6.03 2.45 -3.94
C LEU A 81 -4.58 2.21 -4.35
N VAL A 82 -4.07 1.02 -4.08
CA VAL A 82 -2.77 0.55 -4.58
C VAL A 82 -3.02 -0.67 -5.46
N CYS A 83 -2.54 -0.62 -6.70
CA CYS A 83 -2.65 -1.70 -7.68
C CYS A 83 -1.27 -2.04 -8.23
N ASP A 84 -1.04 -3.32 -8.53
CA ASP A 84 0.14 -3.79 -9.23
C ASP A 84 -0.23 -4.76 -10.35
N ASN A 85 0.67 -4.93 -11.31
CA ASN A 85 0.54 -5.89 -12.42
C ASN A 85 1.26 -7.23 -12.14
N GLY A 86 1.54 -7.54 -10.86
CA GLY A 86 2.19 -8.77 -10.45
C GLY A 86 1.34 -10.02 -10.68
N ILE A 87 1.83 -11.15 -10.17
CA ILE A 87 1.16 -12.47 -10.28
C ILE A 87 -0.23 -12.53 -9.62
N GLY A 88 -0.58 -11.52 -8.82
CA GLY A 88 -1.82 -11.45 -8.07
C GLY A 88 -1.93 -12.54 -6.99
N MET A 89 -3.16 -12.81 -6.58
CA MET A 89 -3.46 -13.86 -5.59
C MET A 89 -4.52 -14.80 -6.16
N SER A 90 -4.36 -16.10 -5.93
CA SER A 90 -5.43 -17.06 -6.19
C SER A 90 -6.66 -16.75 -5.32
N SER A 91 -7.85 -17.16 -5.77
CA SER A 91 -9.09 -16.93 -5.02
C SER A 91 -9.05 -17.49 -3.59
N SER A 92 -8.41 -18.65 -3.40
CA SER A 92 -8.23 -19.25 -2.07
C SER A 92 -7.28 -18.43 -1.19
N ARG A 93 -6.19 -17.91 -1.76
CA ARG A 93 -5.25 -17.02 -1.05
C ARG A 93 -5.92 -15.71 -0.66
N LEU A 94 -6.70 -15.11 -1.56
CA LEU A 94 -7.45 -13.89 -1.29
C LEU A 94 -8.48 -14.07 -0.18
N GLN A 95 -9.22 -15.19 -0.20
CA GLN A 95 -10.16 -15.52 0.86
C GLN A 95 -9.46 -15.67 2.21
N TYR A 96 -8.32 -16.36 2.23
CA TYR A 96 -7.51 -16.52 3.43
C TYR A 96 -7.01 -15.19 4.01
N VAL A 97 -6.48 -14.29 3.16
CA VAL A 97 -6.06 -12.95 3.59
C VAL A 97 -7.23 -12.19 4.20
N ARG A 98 -8.40 -12.16 3.53
CA ARG A 98 -9.60 -11.49 4.06
C ARG A 98 -10.04 -12.05 5.41
N GLN A 99 -10.01 -13.37 5.59
CA GLN A 99 -10.34 -14.00 6.87
C GLN A 99 -9.32 -13.65 7.95
N SER A 100 -8.02 -13.63 7.62
CA SER A 100 -6.97 -13.26 8.58
C SER A 100 -7.11 -11.82 9.07
N LEU A 101 -7.49 -10.89 8.19
CA LEU A 101 -7.69 -9.48 8.57
C LEU A 101 -8.87 -9.31 9.54
N ASN A 102 -9.91 -10.16 9.41
CA ASN A 102 -11.13 -10.05 10.21
C ASN A 102 -11.07 -10.79 11.56
N ASN A 103 -10.19 -11.78 11.73
CA ASN A 103 -10.34 -12.77 12.82
C ASN A 103 -9.28 -12.69 13.94
N ASP A 104 -8.48 -11.63 14.06
CA ASP A 104 -7.36 -11.54 15.04
C ASP A 104 -6.45 -12.79 15.05
N VAL A 105 -6.44 -13.55 13.96
CA VAL A 105 -5.61 -14.75 13.82
C VAL A 105 -4.19 -14.25 13.59
N PHE A 106 -3.31 -14.52 14.56
CA PHE A 106 -1.91 -14.13 14.51
C PHE A 106 -1.17 -14.96 13.44
N ASP A 107 -1.28 -14.54 12.18
CA ASP A 107 -0.58 -15.16 11.05
C ASP A 107 0.75 -14.43 10.76
N THR A 108 1.84 -15.16 10.96
CA THR A 108 3.20 -14.68 10.73
C THR A 108 3.55 -14.55 9.24
N LYS A 109 2.78 -15.18 8.33
CA LYS A 109 3.02 -15.05 6.88
C LYS A 109 2.56 -13.70 6.30
N HIS A 110 1.66 -13.00 6.99
CA HIS A 110 1.01 -11.77 6.50
C HIS A 110 1.12 -10.59 7.46
N LEU A 111 2.16 -10.57 8.29
CA LEU A 111 2.40 -9.53 9.30
C LEU A 111 2.24 -8.11 8.74
N GLY A 112 2.68 -7.85 7.50
CA GLY A 112 2.56 -6.54 6.87
C GLY A 112 1.11 -6.07 6.64
N LEU A 113 0.26 -6.91 6.05
CA LEU A 113 -1.14 -6.55 5.78
C LEU A 113 -2.00 -6.56 7.05
N ASN A 114 -1.76 -7.50 7.97
CA ASN A 114 -2.46 -7.53 9.26
C ASN A 114 -2.09 -6.31 10.13
N HIS A 115 -0.81 -5.94 10.17
CA HIS A 115 -0.36 -4.74 10.88
C HIS A 115 -0.99 -3.47 10.28
N LEU A 116 -1.01 -3.38 8.94
CA LEU A 116 -1.67 -2.28 8.24
C LEU A 116 -3.15 -2.17 8.60
N HIS A 117 -3.88 -3.29 8.56
CA HIS A 117 -5.30 -3.32 8.89
C HIS A 117 -5.57 -2.90 10.34
N ASN A 118 -4.84 -3.49 11.30
CA ASN A 118 -5.00 -3.15 12.71
C ASN A 118 -4.71 -1.67 12.97
N LYS A 119 -3.67 -1.13 12.34
CA LYS A 119 -3.34 0.29 12.41
C LYS A 119 -4.43 1.17 11.80
N ALA A 120 -4.98 0.78 10.64
CA ALA A 120 -6.12 1.46 10.03
C ALA A 120 -7.33 1.48 10.96
N MET A 121 -7.66 0.34 11.58
CA MET A 121 -8.80 0.22 12.49
C MET A 121 -8.63 1.02 13.77
N ILE A 122 -7.43 1.01 14.38
CA ILE A 122 -7.14 1.83 15.57
C ILE A 122 -7.27 3.32 15.28
N GLN A 123 -6.82 3.75 14.10
CA GLN A 123 -6.74 5.18 13.76
C GLN A 123 -8.02 5.74 13.11
N TYR A 124 -8.75 4.90 12.36
CA TYR A 124 -9.87 5.32 11.51
C TYR A 124 -11.13 4.45 11.65
N GLY A 125 -11.07 3.32 12.37
CA GLY A 125 -12.17 2.34 12.46
C GLY A 125 -13.31 2.73 13.40
N SER A 126 -13.24 3.90 14.03
CA SER A 126 -14.29 4.41 14.93
C SER A 126 -15.38 5.15 14.14
N HIS A 127 -16.13 4.46 13.28
CA HIS A 127 -17.37 4.95 12.66
C HIS A 127 -18.38 3.83 12.42
#